data_AF-A0AA88J6F3-F1
#
_entry.id   AF-A0AA88J6F3-F1
#
_cell.length_a   1.000
_cell.length_b   1.000
_cell.length_c   1.000
_cell.angle_alpha   90.00
_cell.angle_beta   90.00
_cell.angle_gamma   90.00
#
_symmetry.space_group_name_H-M   'P 1'
#
loop_
_entity.id
_entity.type
_entity.pdbx_description
1 polymer ?
#
loop_
_entity_poly.entity_id
_entity_poly.type
_entity_poly.pdbx_seq_one_letter_code
_entity_poly.pdbx_strand_id
1 'polypeptide(L)'
;MQPIVTILPNDPIEHSTTFHSSEATNLSRPHDDALVLTLNVSNYEVGRILVDNGSSADVLFLSTLREMELSESDIERSTTILSGFNGESTAAIGKIKLPMKKSDQL
;
A
#
# COMPACT_ATOMS: atom_id res chain seq x y z
N MET A 1 -18.00 3.34 2.09
CA MET A 1 -16.57 3.34 1.69
C MET A 1 -16.37 4.31 0.54
N GLN A 2 -15.27 5.06 0.58
CA GLN A 2 -14.83 5.90 -0.54
C GLN A 2 -14.21 5.01 -1.63
N PRO A 3 -14.16 5.45 -2.90
CA PRO A 3 -13.70 4.60 -3.98
C PRO A 3 -12.16 4.40 -3.90
N ILE A 4 -11.71 3.17 -4.20
CA ILE A 4 -10.36 2.66 -3.91
C ILE A 4 -9.55 2.43 -5.19
N VAL A 5 -8.24 2.70 -5.16
CA VAL A 5 -7.29 2.36 -6.22
C VAL A 5 -6.33 1.28 -5.71
N THR A 6 -6.03 0.30 -6.57
CA THR A 6 -5.01 -0.72 -6.28
C THR A 6 -3.67 -0.34 -6.92
N ILE A 7 -2.57 -0.59 -6.23
CA ILE A 7 -1.23 -0.32 -6.77
C ILE A 7 -0.72 -1.61 -7.44
N LEU A 8 -0.18 -1.48 -8.65
CA LEU A 8 0.48 -2.61 -9.31
C LEU A 8 1.83 -2.91 -8.64
N PRO A 9 2.19 -4.19 -8.44
CA PRO A 9 3.51 -4.53 -7.94
C PRO A 9 4.59 -3.95 -8.87
N ASN A 10 5.62 -3.37 -8.27
CA ASN A 10 6.81 -2.95 -9.03
C ASN A 10 7.52 -4.19 -9.59
N ASP A 11 8.24 -4.00 -10.70
CA ASP A 11 9.19 -4.97 -11.26
C ASP A 11 10.14 -5.49 -10.14
N PRO A 12 10.66 -6.74 -10.21
CA PRO A 12 11.40 -7.35 -9.10
C PRO A 12 12.49 -6.42 -8.58
N ILE A 13 12.32 -5.97 -7.33
CA ILE A 13 13.21 -5.03 -6.68
C ILE A 13 14.47 -5.81 -6.28
N GLU A 14 15.60 -5.51 -6.91
CA GLU A 14 16.93 -6.12 -6.62
C GLU A 14 17.38 -5.97 -5.15
N HIS A 15 16.65 -5.18 -4.35
CA HIS A 15 16.87 -4.97 -2.91
C HIS A 15 15.55 -5.04 -2.13
N SER A 16 14.82 -6.15 -2.26
CA SER A 16 13.62 -6.43 -1.45
C SER A 16 14.00 -6.61 0.02
N THR A 17 13.44 -5.77 0.90
CA THR A 17 13.47 -6.02 2.34
C THR A 17 12.23 -6.86 2.68
N THR A 18 12.44 -8.15 2.93
CA THR A 18 11.37 -9.10 3.26
C THR A 18 11.43 -9.44 4.74
N PHE A 19 10.28 -9.42 5.42
CA PHE A 19 10.17 -9.81 6.83
C PHE A 19 9.71 -11.27 6.92
N HIS A 20 10.45 -12.12 7.63
CA HIS A 20 10.10 -13.51 7.83
C HIS A 20 9.54 -13.75 9.24
N SER A 21 8.52 -14.62 9.34
CA SER A 21 7.96 -15.01 10.64
C SER A 21 8.99 -15.63 11.59
N SER A 22 10.03 -16.27 11.04
CA SER A 22 11.17 -16.81 11.80
C SER A 22 11.95 -15.72 12.56
N GLU A 23 11.98 -14.47 12.06
CA GLU A 23 12.68 -13.35 12.70
C GLU A 23 11.92 -12.82 13.94
N ALA A 24 10.62 -13.09 14.04
CA ALA A 24 9.78 -12.69 15.17
C ALA A 24 9.80 -13.70 16.34
N THR A 25 10.41 -14.88 16.16
CA THR A 25 10.35 -16.00 17.12
C THR A 25 10.96 -15.71 18.48
N ASN A 26 11.87 -14.71 18.58
CA ASN A 26 12.54 -14.32 19.82
C ASN A 26 12.01 -12.99 20.41
N LEU A 27 10.98 -12.38 19.82
CA LEU A 27 10.39 -11.15 20.34
C LEU A 27 9.39 -11.50 21.47
N SER A 28 9.79 -11.23 22.71
CA SER A 28 9.02 -11.49 23.94
C SER A 28 7.67 -10.75 24.01
N ARG A 29 7.44 -9.80 23.10
CA ARG A 29 6.16 -9.13 22.88
C ARG A 29 6.03 -8.91 21.37
N PRO A 30 5.14 -9.62 20.65
CA PRO A 30 4.78 -9.16 19.32
C PRO A 30 4.12 -7.80 19.53
N HIS A 31 4.66 -6.76 18.92
CA HIS A 31 4.05 -5.44 19.01
C HIS A 31 2.64 -5.54 18.41
N ASP A 32 1.60 -5.18 19.19
CA ASP A 32 0.22 -5.03 18.68
C ASP A 32 0.07 -3.71 17.88
N ASP A 33 1.13 -2.90 17.85
CA ASP A 33 1.18 -1.65 17.10
C ASP A 33 1.39 -1.95 15.61
N ALA A 34 0.52 -1.40 14.77
CA ALA A 34 0.67 -1.44 13.33
C ALA A 34 2.02 -0.84 12.89
N LEU A 35 2.73 -1.52 11.98
CA LEU A 35 3.91 -0.94 11.34
C LEU A 35 3.44 0.21 10.44
N VAL A 36 3.77 1.44 10.83
CA VAL A 36 3.49 2.65 10.07
C VAL A 36 4.79 3.12 9.41
N LEU A 37 4.86 3.05 8.09
CA LEU A 37 6.00 3.52 7.32
C LEU A 37 5.69 4.88 6.67
N THR A 38 6.76 5.68 6.51
CA THR A 38 6.78 6.84 5.61
C THR A 38 7.53 6.44 4.34
N LEU A 39 6.89 6.58 3.17
CA LEU A 39 7.51 6.34 1.87
C LEU A 39 7.33 7.53 0.95
N ASN A 40 8.28 7.70 0.03
CA ASN A 40 8.12 8.61 -1.08
C ASN A 40 7.42 7.87 -2.23
N VAL A 41 6.19 8.24 -2.53
CA VAL A 41 5.36 7.67 -3.60
C VAL A 41 5.12 8.75 -4.64
N SER A 42 5.63 8.56 -5.85
CA SER A 42 5.51 9.55 -6.94
C SER A 42 6.00 10.96 -6.58
N ASN A 43 7.08 11.05 -5.80
CA ASN A 43 7.66 12.29 -5.26
C ASN A 43 6.90 12.91 -4.08
N TYR A 44 5.85 12.27 -3.56
CA TYR A 44 5.10 12.70 -2.39
C TYR A 44 5.46 11.87 -1.16
N GLU A 45 5.66 12.53 -0.03
CA GLU A 45 5.85 11.84 1.24
C GLU A 45 4.51 11.37 1.80
N VAL A 46 4.33 10.05 1.88
CA VAL A 46 3.14 9.42 2.45
C VAL A 46 3.50 8.85 3.82
N GLY A 47 3.11 9.54 4.88
CA GLY A 47 3.58 9.27 6.25
C GLY A 47 2.84 8.18 7.01
N ARG A 48 1.71 7.66 6.52
CA ARG A 48 0.90 6.65 7.22
C ARG A 48 0.56 5.47 6.32
N ILE A 49 1.52 4.58 6.13
CA ILE A 49 1.33 3.34 5.36
C ILE A 49 1.19 2.18 6.34
N LEU A 50 0.04 1.50 6.30
CA LEU A 50 -0.20 0.27 7.05
C LEU A 50 0.41 -0.91 6.29
N VAL A 51 1.33 -1.64 6.93
CA VAL A 51 1.88 -2.88 6.37
C VAL A 51 1.05 -4.06 6.86
N ASP A 52 0.32 -4.70 5.94
CA ASP A 52 -0.47 -5.91 6.21
C ASP A 52 0.07 -7.07 5.36
N ASN A 53 0.86 -7.96 5.97
CA ASN A 53 1.41 -9.14 5.31
C ASN A 53 0.35 -10.22 5.01
N GLY A 54 -0.88 -10.07 5.50
CA GLY A 54 -2.02 -10.92 5.18
C GLY A 54 -2.85 -10.40 4.00
N SER A 55 -2.60 -9.16 3.55
CA SER A 55 -3.29 -8.59 2.39
C SER A 55 -2.70 -9.10 1.08
N SER A 56 -3.57 -9.34 0.09
CA SER A 56 -3.19 -9.71 -1.27
C SER A 56 -3.07 -8.52 -2.23
N ALA A 57 -3.38 -7.31 -1.75
CA ALA A 57 -3.37 -6.09 -2.56
C ALA A 57 -2.89 -4.88 -1.76
N ASP A 58 -2.11 -4.03 -2.44
CA ASP A 58 -1.78 -2.69 -1.98
C ASP A 58 -2.90 -1.71 -2.37
N VAL A 59 -3.36 -0.94 -1.39
CA VAL A 59 -4.55 -0.08 -1.51
C VAL A 59 -4.20 1.38 -1.26
N LEU A 60 -4.61 2.24 -2.19
CA LEU A 60 -4.54 3.69 -2.06
C LEU A 60 -5.95 4.28 -2.16
N PHE A 61 -6.31 5.19 -1.25
CA PHE A 61 -7.58 5.90 -1.36
C PHE A 61 -7.54 6.92 -2.49
N LEU A 62 -8.65 7.08 -3.21
CA LEU A 62 -8.76 8.09 -4.25
C LEU A 62 -8.51 9.51 -3.71
N SER A 63 -8.92 9.79 -2.47
CA SER A 63 -8.63 11.07 -1.80
C SER A 63 -7.13 11.31 -1.66
N THR A 64 -6.37 10.29 -1.26
CA THR A 64 -4.91 10.37 -1.15
C THR A 64 -4.25 10.58 -2.52
N LEU A 65 -4.73 9.89 -3.56
CA LEU A 65 -4.27 10.10 -4.93
C LEU A 65 -4.46 11.57 -5.39
N ARG A 66 -5.61 12.18 -5.03
CA ARG A 66 -5.89 13.59 -5.31
C ARG A 66 -5.03 14.55 -4.49
N GLU A 67 -4.76 14.24 -3.22
CA GLU A 67 -3.84 15.01 -2.36
C GLU A 67 -2.39 14.96 -2.86
N MET A 68 -2.01 13.86 -3.50
CA MET A 68 -0.74 13.70 -4.21
C MET A 68 -0.76 14.34 -5.62
N GLU A 69 -1.81 15.08 -5.97
CA GLU A 69 -1.97 15.75 -7.27
C GLU A 69 -1.73 14.84 -8.50
N LEU A 70 -1.99 13.53 -8.34
CA LEU A 70 -1.86 12.57 -9.44
C LEU A 70 -3.15 12.53 -10.24
N SER A 71 -3.02 12.31 -11.55
CA SER A 71 -4.17 12.33 -12.43
C SER A 71 -4.97 11.03 -12.34
N GLU A 72 -6.29 11.15 -12.17
CA GLU A 72 -7.19 9.99 -12.28
C GLU A 72 -7.17 9.36 -13.69
N SER A 73 -6.65 10.07 -14.71
CA SER A 73 -6.46 9.52 -16.06
C SER A 73 -5.44 8.38 -16.10
N ASP A 74 -4.53 8.33 -15.13
CA ASP A 74 -3.47 7.32 -15.06
C ASP A 74 -3.97 6.02 -14.41
N ILE A 75 -5.24 6.01 -13.97
CA ILE A 75 -5.92 4.83 -13.42
C ILE A 75 -6.43 3.97 -14.57
N GLU A 76 -5.90 2.76 -14.69
CA GLU A 76 -6.45 1.71 -15.53
C GLU A 76 -7.69 1.12 -14.87
N ARG A 77 -8.87 1.33 -15.46
CA ARG A 77 -10.13 0.84 -14.87
C ARG A 77 -10.11 -0.67 -14.66
N SER A 78 -10.66 -1.10 -13.53
CA SER A 78 -10.72 -2.51 -13.17
C SER A 78 -12.12 -2.90 -12.69
N THR A 79 -12.44 -4.18 -12.83
CA THR A 79 -13.64 -4.81 -12.26
C THR A 79 -13.32 -5.59 -10.97
N THR A 80 -12.10 -5.45 -10.44
CA THR A 80 -11.68 -6.12 -9.20
C THR A 80 -12.54 -5.71 -8.01
N ILE A 81 -13.01 -6.71 -7.27
CA ILE A 81 -13.69 -6.54 -5.99
C ILE A 81 -12.70 -6.83 -4.86
N LEU A 82 -12.57 -5.88 -3.95
CA LEU A 82 -11.77 -6.01 -2.74
C LEU A 82 -12.71 -6.42 -1.60
N SER A 83 -12.40 -7.54 -0.95
CA SER A 83 -13.16 -8.04 0.20
C SER A 83 -12.35 -7.86 1.47
N GLY A 84 -12.93 -7.14 2.43
CA GLY A 84 -12.36 -6.90 3.74
C GLY A 84 -12.65 -8.05 4.71
N PHE A 85 -11.91 -8.05 5.82
CA PHE A 85 -11.99 -9.08 6.85
C PHE A 85 -13.36 -9.13 7.55
N ASN A 86 -14.08 -8.01 7.57
CA ASN A 86 -15.43 -7.89 8.11
C ASN A 86 -16.51 -8.41 7.14
N GLY A 87 -16.12 -8.96 5.98
CA GLY A 87 -17.04 -9.43 4.94
C GLY A 87 -17.61 -8.32 4.05
N GLU A 88 -17.24 -7.06 4.28
CA GLU A 88 -17.59 -5.98 3.36
C GLU A 88 -16.76 -6.06 2.08
N SER A 89 -17.39 -5.79 0.95
CA SER A 89 -16.71 -5.74 -0.34
C SER A 89 -16.91 -4.38 -1.01
N THR A 90 -15.89 -3.95 -1.75
CA THR A 90 -15.98 -2.73 -2.56
C THR A 90 -15.30 -2.92 -3.90
N ALA A 91 -15.85 -2.29 -4.93
CA ALA A 91 -15.22 -2.31 -6.25
C ALA A 91 -14.04 -1.34 -6.26
N ALA A 92 -12.88 -1.81 -6.71
CA ALA A 92 -11.77 -0.92 -7.02
C ALA A 92 -12.16 -0.07 -8.25
N ILE A 93 -11.80 1.21 -8.24
CA ILE A 93 -11.88 2.09 -9.41
C ILE A 93 -10.98 1.53 -10.52
N GLY A 94 -9.79 1.07 -10.12
CA GLY A 94 -8.77 0.63 -11.05
C GLY A 94 -7.43 0.37 -10.40
N LYS A 95 -6.44 0.26 -11.27
CA LYS A 95 -5.04 0.01 -10.97
C LYS A 95 -4.20 1.21 -11.41
N ILE A 96 -3.21 1.55 -10.62
CA ILE A 96 -2.23 2.57 -10.96
C ILE A 96 -0.82 2.05 -10.69
N LYS A 97 0.14 2.38 -11.56
CA LYS A 97 1.56 2.12 -11.32
C LYS A 97 2.19 3.38 -10.71
N LEU A 98 2.72 3.27 -9.49
CA LEU A 98 3.35 4.37 -8.79
C LEU A 98 4.82 4.06 -8.51
N PRO A 99 5.75 4.97 -8.83
CA PRO A 99 7.14 4.79 -8.42
C PRO A 99 7.24 5.01 -6.90
N MET A 100 7.91 4.10 -6.21
CA MET A 100 8.09 4.15 -4.76
C MET A 100 9.58 4.16 -4.42
N LYS A 101 9.96 4.99 -3.46
CA LYS A 101 11.32 5.07 -2.90
C LYS A 101 11.23 5.13 -1.38
N LYS A 102 12.25 4.62 -0.69
CA LYS A 102 12.44 4.95 0.73
C LYS A 102 12.58 6.47 0.83
N SER A 103 11.87 7.09 1.78
CA SER A 103 12.12 8.50 2.06
C SER A 103 13.57 8.66 2.50
N ASP A 104 14.26 9.65 1.93
CA ASP A 104 15.59 10.02 2.38
C ASP A 104 15.45 10.62 3.78
N GLN A 105 15.71 9.81 4.82
CA GLN A 105 15.84 10.36 6.17
C GLN A 105 17.16 11.14 6.22
N LEU A 106 17.08 12.44 6.50
CA LEU A 106 18.23 13.24 6.93
C LEU A 106 18.80 12.71 8.25
#